data_AF-Q1KSJ2-F1
#
_entry.id   AF-Q1KSJ2-F1
#
_cell.length_a   1.000
_cell.length_b   1.000
_cell.length_c   1.000
_cell.angle_alpha   90.00
_cell.angle_beta   90.00
_cell.angle_gamma   90.00
#
_symmetry.space_group_name_H-M   'P 1'
#
loop_
_entity.id
_entity.type
_entity.pdbx_description
1 polymer ?
#
loop_
_entity_poly.entity_id
_entity_poly.type
_entity_poly.pdbx_seq_one_letter_code
_entity_poly.pdbx_strand_id
1 'polypeptide(L)' 'KNITEFEKAVHRQKISGNIDTPEGGFDAMLQAAVCESHIGWRKEAK' A
#
# COMPACT_ATOMS: atom_id res chain seq x y z
N LYS A 1 -4.27 14.80 -6.74
CA LYS A 1 -3.17 13.81 -6.61
C LYS A 1 -2.55 13.60 -7.99
N ASN A 2 -1.23 13.46 -8.07
CA ASN A 2 -0.48 13.36 -9.33
C ASN A 2 -0.38 11.90 -9.78
N ILE A 3 -1.02 11.54 -10.90
CA ILE A 3 -1.01 10.18 -11.46
C ILE A 3 0.41 9.77 -11.89
N THR A 4 1.19 10.71 -12.44
CA THR A 4 2.56 10.46 -12.89
C THR A 4 3.48 10.03 -11.76
N GLU A 5 3.31 10.56 -10.54
CA GLU A 5 4.10 10.13 -9.39
C GLU A 5 3.72 8.72 -8.91
N PHE A 6 2.44 8.34 -9.03
CA PHE A 6 2.00 6.98 -8.77
C PHE A 6 2.62 6.00 -9.78
N GLU A 7 2.55 6.30 -11.07
CA GLU A 7 3.13 5.47 -12.14
C GLU A 7 4.63 5.26 -11.94
N LYS A 8 5.38 6.33 -11.63
CA LYS A 8 6.81 6.24 -11.32
C LYS A 8 7.08 5.37 -10.09
N ALA A 9 6.27 5.48 -9.04
CA ALA A 9 6.44 4.68 -7.83
C ALA A 9 6.21 3.18 -8.09
N VAL A 10 5.19 2.85 -8.88
CA VAL A 10 4.88 1.47 -9.30
C VAL A 10 6.01 0.87 -10.13
N HIS A 11 6.50 1.60 -11.14
CA HIS A 11 7.57 1.10 -12.03
C HIS A 11 8.91 0.85 -11.32
N ARG A 12 9.14 1.47 -10.15
CA ARG A 12 10.37 1.29 -9.37
C ARG A 12 10.33 0.07 -8.44
N GLN A 13 9.17 -0.55 -8.21
CA GLN A 13 9.08 -1.70 -7.30
C GLN A 13 9.75 -2.94 -7.88
N LYS A 14 10.26 -3.80 -6.99
CA LYS A 14 10.85 -5.10 -7.33
C LYS A 14 10.10 -6.18 -6.57
N ILE A 15 9.92 -7.34 -7.21
CA ILE A 15 9.28 -8.50 -6.57
C ILE A 15 10.25 -9.07 -5.54
N SER A 16 9.76 -9.26 -4.31
CA SER A 16 10.42 -10.03 -3.26
C SER A 16 9.84 -11.45 -3.23
N GLY A 17 10.57 -12.40 -2.67
CA GLY A 17 10.09 -13.77 -2.46
C GLY A 17 10.27 -14.20 -1.01
N ASN A 18 9.32 -14.96 -0.50
CA ASN A 18 9.44 -15.76 0.72
C ASN A 18 9.74 -17.23 0.37
N ILE A 19 10.18 -17.99 1.37
CA ILE A 19 10.56 -19.41 1.21
C ILE A 19 9.36 -20.32 1.53
N ASP A 20 8.35 -19.80 2.22
CA ASP A 20 7.21 -20.50 2.81
C ASP A 20 5.88 -19.76 2.53
N THR A 21 4.78 -20.47 2.27
CA THR A 21 3.47 -19.86 1.95
C THR A 21 2.52 -20.03 3.13
N PRO A 22 2.48 -19.06 4.06
CA PRO A 22 1.46 -17.99 4.00
C PRO A 22 2.03 -16.56 4.10
N GLU A 23 1.40 -15.62 3.38
CA GLU A 23 1.81 -14.21 3.35
C GLU A 23 1.20 -13.36 4.48
N GLY A 24 1.91 -12.29 4.86
CA GLY A 24 1.48 -11.27 5.83
C GLY A 24 0.48 -10.23 5.30
N GLY A 25 -0.34 -10.57 4.31
CA GLY A 25 -1.24 -9.60 3.65
C GLY A 25 -2.25 -8.94 4.59
N PHE A 26 -2.71 -9.65 5.62
CA PHE A 26 -3.67 -9.11 6.59
C PHE A 26 -3.04 -8.08 7.53
N ASP A 27 -1.75 -8.21 7.85
CA ASP A 27 -1.03 -7.17 8.60
C ASP A 27 -0.99 -5.87 7.80
N ALA A 28 -0.71 -5.96 6.49
CA ALA A 28 -0.72 -4.80 5.60
C ALA A 28 -2.11 -4.15 5.48
N MET A 29 -3.18 -4.95 5.39
CA MET A 29 -4.55 -4.43 5.37
C MET A 29 -4.92 -3.71 6.67
N LEU A 30 -4.58 -4.30 7.82
CA LEU A 30 -4.82 -3.68 9.12
C LEU A 30 -4.10 -2.32 9.21
N GLN A 31 -2.82 -2.29 8.86
CA GLN A 31 -2.02 -1.05 8.89
C GLN A 31 -2.57 0.01 7.93
N ALA A 32 -2.98 -0.37 6.72
CA ALA A 32 -3.58 0.55 5.76
C ALA A 32 -4.91 1.15 6.27
N ALA A 33 -5.67 0.41 7.08
CA ALA A 33 -6.93 0.88 7.66
C ALA A 33 -6.72 1.88 8.81
N VAL A 34 -5.80 1.60 9.74
CA VAL A 34 -5.68 2.36 10.99
C VAL A 34 -4.70 3.54 10.93
N CYS A 35 -3.73 3.53 10.00
CA CYS A 35 -2.69 4.57 9.90
C CYS A 35 -3.14 5.79 9.07
N GLU A 36 -4.28 6.40 9.44
CA GLU A 36 -4.96 7.45 8.67
C GLU A 36 -4.06 8.63 8.28
N SER A 37 -3.17 9.07 9.18
CA SER A 37 -2.26 10.20 8.93
C SER A 37 -1.22 9.92 7.85
N HIS A 38 -0.76 8.67 7.75
CA HIS A 38 0.24 8.26 6.78
C HIS A 38 -0.39 7.92 5.43
N ILE A 39 -1.55 7.27 5.46
CA ILE A 39 -2.25 6.84 4.23
C ILE A 39 -3.04 8.00 3.60
N GLY A 40 -3.58 8.91 4.41
CA GLY A 40 -4.27 10.12 3.97
C GLY A 40 -5.66 9.85 3.41
N TRP A 41 -6.44 8.98 4.05
CA TRP A 41 -7.85 8.77 3.71
C TRP A 41 -8.65 10.07 3.91
N ARG A 42 -9.51 10.40 2.96
CA ARG A 42 -10.36 11.61 3.03
C ARG A 42 -11.72 11.22 3.60
N LYS A 43 -12.20 11.98 4.58
CA LYS A 43 -13.45 11.70 5.32
C LYS A 43 -14.69 11.52 4.44
N GLU A 44 -14.75 12.25 3.32
CA GLU A 44 -15.92 12.28 2.43
C GLU A 44 -15.64 11.67 1.05
N ALA A 45 -14.52 10.93 0.92
CA ALA A 45 -14.27 10.15 -0.28
C ALA A 45 -14.97 8.79 -0.18
N LYS A 46 -15.53 8.35 -1.30
CA LYS A 46 -16.07 6.99 -1.46
C LYS A 46 -14.96 5.98 -1.63
#